data_AF-A0A7N2N364-F1
#
_entry.id   AF-A0A7N2N364-F1
#
_cell.length_a   1.000
_cell.length_b   1.000
_cell.length_c   1.000
_cell.angle_alpha   90.00
_cell.angle_beta   90.00
_cell.angle_gamma   90.00
#
_symmetry.space_group_name_H-M   'P 1'
#
loop_
_entity.id
_entity.type
_entity.pdbx_description
1 polymer ?
#
loop_
_entity_poly.entity_id
_entity_poly.type
_entity_poly.pdbx_seq_one_letter_code
_entity_poly.pdbx_strand_id
1 'polypeptide(L)'
;MEQLHRLYNTHVKLLAFDLFSLTQTPSLSHSDPISFSRRGTFFFRAETVGTITSRELKPNKFLKFTVDDGTGCIVCVLWLNHHVSPYFSRCSPPSVRLIAQMASHFAAEVRLGVVARVRGRITSYRGAVQITVSDVVVERDPNVETLHWLECMSLASKCYDVRPS
;
A
#
# COMPACT_ATOMS: atom_id res chain seq x y z
N MET A 1 4.35 16.34 -19.39
CA MET A 1 5.42 15.33 -19.12
C MET A 1 5.98 15.40 -17.70
N GLU A 2 5.99 16.57 -17.05
CA GLU A 2 6.57 16.78 -15.70
C GLU A 2 5.81 16.11 -14.53
N GLN A 3 4.48 16.00 -14.58
CA GLN A 3 3.68 15.36 -13.53
C GLN A 3 3.91 13.85 -13.42
N LEU A 4 4.24 13.18 -14.55
CA LEU A 4 4.51 11.74 -14.59
C LEU A 4 5.68 11.35 -13.67
N HIS A 5 6.61 12.28 -13.42
CA HIS A 5 7.84 12.01 -12.68
C HIS A 5 7.72 12.26 -11.16
N ARG A 6 6.82 13.16 -10.71
CA ARG A 6 6.79 13.61 -9.31
C ARG A 6 6.19 12.58 -8.33
N LEU A 7 5.33 11.69 -8.79
CA LEU A 7 4.63 10.73 -7.93
C LEU A 7 5.20 9.30 -7.99
N TYR A 8 6.17 9.03 -8.86
CA TYR A 8 6.66 7.67 -9.15
C TYR A 8 7.12 6.90 -7.91
N ASN A 9 7.74 7.57 -6.93
CA ASN A 9 8.23 6.94 -5.69
C ASN A 9 7.58 7.50 -4.42
N THR A 10 6.46 8.23 -4.56
CA THR A 10 5.75 8.84 -3.44
C THR A 10 4.61 7.93 -3.01
N HIS A 11 4.47 7.65 -1.71
CA HIS A 11 3.27 7.00 -1.18
C HIS A 11 2.13 8.01 -1.21
N VAL A 12 1.31 7.97 -2.26
CA VAL A 12 0.16 8.88 -2.38
C VAL A 12 -0.91 8.50 -1.38
N LYS A 13 -1.53 9.49 -0.74
CA LYS A 13 -2.59 9.27 0.23
C LYS A 13 -3.89 9.04 -0.54
N LEU A 14 -4.49 7.87 -0.38
CA LEU A 14 -5.70 7.47 -1.10
C LEU A 14 -6.66 6.74 -0.15
N LEU A 15 -7.95 7.01 -0.31
CA LEU A 15 -9.00 6.22 0.33
C LEU A 15 -9.20 4.89 -0.41
N ALA A 16 -9.82 3.91 0.24
CA ALA A 16 -10.09 2.59 -0.33
C ALA A 16 -10.98 2.71 -1.58
N PHE A 17 -12.00 3.57 -1.54
CA PHE A 17 -12.80 3.90 -2.73
C PHE A 17 -11.93 4.41 -3.88
N ASP A 18 -10.97 5.30 -3.61
CA ASP A 18 -10.08 5.83 -4.65
C ASP A 18 -9.21 4.70 -5.23
N LEU A 19 -8.65 3.84 -4.37
CA LEU A 19 -7.85 2.67 -4.78
C LEU A 19 -8.64 1.70 -5.66
N PHE A 20 -9.91 1.45 -5.33
CA PHE A 20 -10.78 0.58 -6.13
C PHE A 20 -11.22 1.22 -7.45
N SER A 21 -11.23 2.54 -7.54
CA SER A 21 -11.54 3.26 -8.77
C SER A 21 -10.38 3.34 -9.77
N LEU A 22 -9.18 2.89 -9.40
CA LEU A 22 -8.00 2.97 -10.27
C LEU A 22 -8.15 2.08 -11.51
N THR A 23 -7.91 2.66 -12.68
CA THR A 23 -7.79 1.91 -13.92
C THR A 23 -6.52 1.07 -13.88
N GLN A 24 -6.69 -0.25 -13.96
CA GLN A 24 -5.60 -1.21 -14.06
C GLN A 24 -5.29 -1.44 -15.53
N THR A 25 -4.10 -1.04 -15.99
CA THR A 25 -3.63 -1.38 -17.33
C THR A 25 -2.73 -2.61 -17.20
N PRO A 26 -3.18 -3.78 -17.70
CA PRO A 26 -2.38 -5.00 -17.65
C PRO A 26 -1.10 -4.82 -18.47
N SER A 27 -0.03 -5.47 -18.02
CA SER A 27 1.24 -5.41 -18.72
C SER A 27 1.16 -6.13 -20.07
N LEU A 28 1.72 -5.51 -21.11
CA LEU A 28 1.85 -6.11 -22.44
C LEU A 28 2.99 -7.15 -22.50
N SER A 29 3.80 -7.24 -21.44
CA SER A 29 4.90 -8.20 -21.28
C SER A 29 4.84 -8.85 -19.89
N HIS A 30 5.42 -10.04 -19.75
CA HIS A 30 5.56 -10.73 -18.45
C HIS A 30 6.50 -10.00 -17.48
N SER A 31 7.32 -9.07 -17.96
CA SER A 31 8.33 -8.35 -17.18
C SER A 31 7.85 -7.01 -16.62
N ASP A 32 6.81 -6.41 -17.19
CA ASP A 32 6.33 -5.10 -16.73
C ASP A 32 5.30 -5.23 -15.62
N PRO A 33 5.38 -4.41 -14.55
CA PRO A 33 4.36 -4.41 -13.51
C PRO A 33 3.04 -3.81 -14.03
N ILE A 34 1.92 -4.28 -13.47
CA ILE A 34 0.60 -3.67 -13.68
C ILE A 34 0.68 -2.19 -13.28
N SER A 35 0.21 -1.32 -14.17
CA SER A 35 0.13 0.12 -13.90
C SER A 35 -1.26 0.49 -13.42
N PHE A 36 -1.31 1.40 -12.45
CA PHE A 36 -2.56 1.91 -11.89
C PHE A 36 -2.65 3.39 -12.20
N SER A 37 -3.80 3.83 -12.71
CA SER A 37 -3.99 5.23 -13.07
C SER A 37 -5.38 5.75 -12.76
N ARG A 38 -5.48 7.07 -12.57
CA ARG A 38 -6.75 7.80 -12.48
C ARG A 38 -6.59 9.07 -13.31
N ARG A 39 -7.49 9.29 -14.26
CA ARG A 39 -7.52 10.48 -15.13
C ARG A 39 -6.16 10.81 -15.78
N GLY A 40 -5.41 9.78 -16.18
CA GLY A 40 -4.09 9.91 -16.81
C GLY A 40 -2.91 10.07 -15.84
N THR A 41 -3.14 10.18 -14.54
CA THR A 41 -2.10 10.19 -13.51
C THR A 41 -1.81 8.77 -13.03
N PHE A 42 -0.53 8.38 -13.00
CA PHE A 42 -0.11 7.04 -12.57
C PHE A 42 0.28 6.99 -11.10
N PHE A 43 -0.07 5.89 -10.45
CA PHE A 43 0.23 5.61 -9.04
C PHE A 43 0.93 4.26 -8.91
N PHE A 44 1.97 4.23 -8.08
CA PHE A 44 2.77 3.02 -7.84
C PHE A 44 2.77 2.64 -6.37
N ARG A 45 2.67 3.63 -5.48
CA ARG A 45 2.73 3.46 -4.04
C ARG A 45 1.59 4.23 -3.39
N ALA A 46 1.01 3.67 -2.35
CA ALA A 46 -0.08 4.28 -1.61
C ALA A 46 0.22 4.30 -0.11
N GLU A 47 -0.39 5.28 0.56
CA GLU A 47 -0.63 5.32 1.99
C GLU A 47 -2.15 5.30 2.22
N THR A 48 -2.59 4.44 3.14
CA THR A 48 -3.98 4.35 3.60
C THR A 48 -3.98 4.30 5.13
N VAL A 49 -5.03 4.86 5.74
CA VAL A 49 -5.25 4.84 7.19
C VAL A 49 -6.64 4.31 7.44
N GLY A 50 -6.76 3.35 8.36
CA GLY A 50 -8.05 2.84 8.78
C GLY A 50 -7.95 1.75 9.83
N THR A 51 -9.08 1.15 10.17
CA THR A 51 -9.19 0.09 11.16
C THR A 51 -8.84 -1.27 10.56
N ILE A 52 -8.03 -2.07 11.26
CA ILE A 52 -7.73 -3.44 10.85
C ILE A 52 -8.95 -4.34 11.08
N THR A 53 -9.54 -4.87 10.02
CA THR A 53 -10.78 -5.67 10.08
C THR A 53 -10.57 -7.17 9.86
N SER A 54 -9.44 -7.60 9.31
CA SER A 54 -9.08 -9.02 9.18
C SER A 54 -7.60 -9.24 9.39
N ARG A 55 -7.21 -10.48 9.75
CA ARG A 55 -5.81 -10.86 9.97
C ARG A 55 -5.60 -12.36 9.73
N GLU A 56 -4.92 -12.71 8.65
CA GLU A 56 -4.57 -14.08 8.26
C GLU A 56 -3.04 -14.21 8.14
N LEU A 57 -2.42 -14.83 9.15
CA LEU A 57 -0.98 -15.08 9.16
C LEU A 57 -0.67 -16.43 8.52
N LYS A 58 0.19 -16.43 7.47
CA LYS A 58 0.84 -17.64 6.95
C LYS A 58 2.31 -17.61 7.37
N PRO A 59 2.71 -18.45 8.35
CA PRO A 59 4.08 -18.49 8.86
C PRO A 59 5.11 -18.62 7.73
N ASN A 60 6.21 -17.87 7.84
CA ASN A 60 7.32 -17.84 6.87
C ASN A 60 6.92 -17.49 5.42
N LYS A 61 5.71 -16.98 5.20
CA LYS A 61 5.20 -16.60 3.88
C LYS A 61 4.77 -15.14 3.88
N PHE A 62 3.64 -14.84 4.49
CA PHE A 62 3.07 -13.49 4.52
C PHE A 62 2.02 -13.35 5.62
N LEU A 63 1.75 -12.11 6.01
CA LEU A 63 0.56 -11.71 6.72
C LEU A 63 -0.38 -11.00 5.73
N LYS A 64 -1.61 -11.49 5.61
CA LYS A 64 -2.69 -10.83 4.86
C LYS A 64 -3.66 -10.22 5.86
N PHE A 65 -4.05 -8.98 5.63
CA PHE A 65 -5.01 -8.27 6.50
C PHE A 65 -5.79 -7.26 5.67
N THR A 66 -6.85 -6.70 6.24
CA THR A 66 -7.65 -5.65 5.59
C THR A 66 -7.69 -4.40 6.44
N VAL A 67 -7.61 -3.25 5.78
CA VAL A 67 -7.77 -1.92 6.37
C VAL A 67 -9.11 -1.37 5.89
N ASP A 68 -9.99 -1.04 6.82
CA ASP A 68 -11.27 -0.38 6.55
C ASP A 68 -11.16 1.09 6.92
N ASP A 69 -11.27 1.96 5.92
CA ASP A 69 -11.22 3.41 6.11
C ASP A 69 -12.60 4.06 6.01
N GLY A 70 -13.69 3.28 6.11
CA GLY A 70 -15.07 3.74 5.98
C GLY A 70 -15.56 3.93 4.55
N THR A 71 -14.66 3.88 3.55
CA THR A 71 -15.01 3.93 2.12
C THR A 71 -14.85 2.56 1.43
N GLY A 72 -14.21 1.61 2.11
CA GLY A 72 -14.03 0.24 1.67
C GLY A 72 -12.93 -0.48 2.44
N CYS A 73 -12.79 -1.78 2.21
CA CYS A 73 -11.80 -2.63 2.88
C CYS A 73 -10.65 -3.02 1.93
N ILE A 74 -9.52 -2.31 1.99
CA ILE A 74 -8.36 -2.63 1.15
C ILE A 74 -7.55 -3.80 1.72
N VAL A 75 -7.22 -4.77 0.85
CA VAL A 75 -6.35 -5.89 1.23
C VAL A 75 -4.91 -5.42 1.27
N CYS A 76 -4.23 -5.75 2.36
CA CYS A 76 -2.81 -5.49 2.57
C CYS A 76 -2.05 -6.82 2.76
N VAL A 77 -0.91 -6.95 2.10
CA VAL A 77 -0.04 -8.14 2.14
C VAL A 77 1.36 -7.73 2.58
N LEU A 78 1.76 -8.19 3.76
CA LEU A 78 3.11 -8.04 4.31
C LEU A 78 3.88 -9.35 4.12
N TRP A 79 4.93 -9.34 3.32
CA TRP A 79 5.76 -10.52 3.09
C TRP A 79 6.63 -10.83 4.32
N LEU A 80 6.77 -12.12 4.65
CA LEU A 80 7.55 -12.61 5.80
C LEU A 80 8.58 -13.67 5.39
N ASN A 81 8.83 -13.81 4.10
CA ASN A 81 9.66 -14.86 3.49
C ASN A 81 11.10 -14.38 3.18
N HIS A 82 11.58 -13.34 3.86
CA HIS A 82 12.86 -12.68 3.59
C HIS A 82 14.07 -13.63 3.56
N HIS A 83 14.09 -14.65 4.41
CA HIS A 83 15.20 -15.61 4.49
C HIS A 83 15.15 -16.74 3.45
N VAL A 84 14.00 -16.95 2.80
CA VAL A 84 13.80 -18.06 1.85
C VAL A 84 13.57 -17.59 0.42
N SER A 85 13.23 -16.32 0.22
CA SER A 85 12.92 -15.77 -1.09
C SER A 85 14.21 -15.54 -1.91
N PRO A 86 14.28 -16.04 -3.16
CA PRO A 86 15.43 -15.82 -4.03
C PRO A 86 15.61 -14.34 -4.40
N TYR A 87 14.58 -13.51 -4.22
CA TYR A 87 14.66 -12.05 -4.41
C TYR A 87 15.78 -11.42 -3.57
N PHE A 88 15.99 -11.91 -2.34
CA PHE A 88 17.00 -11.39 -1.41
C PHE A 88 18.38 -12.02 -1.58
N SER A 89 18.57 -12.92 -2.55
CA SER A 89 19.89 -13.54 -2.83
C SER A 89 20.96 -12.52 -3.21
N ARG A 90 20.55 -11.37 -3.76
CA ARG A 90 21.42 -10.26 -4.17
C ARG A 90 21.68 -9.25 -3.04
N CYS A 91 21.03 -9.40 -1.89
CA CYS A 91 21.15 -8.49 -0.77
C CYS A 91 22.18 -9.01 0.25
N SER A 92 22.86 -8.10 0.95
CA SER A 92 23.78 -8.50 2.01
C SER A 92 23.03 -9.18 3.18
N PRO A 93 23.58 -10.25 3.79
CA PRO A 93 22.91 -10.96 4.87
C PRO A 93 22.48 -10.08 6.06
N PRO A 94 23.28 -9.09 6.53
CA PRO A 94 22.85 -8.19 7.61
C PRO A 94 21.61 -7.36 7.25
N SER A 95 21.54 -6.84 6.01
CA SER A 95 20.39 -6.07 5.55
C SER A 95 19.12 -6.92 5.47
N VAL A 96 19.24 -8.17 4.98
CA VAL A 96 18.09 -9.10 4.94
C VAL A 96 17.56 -9.38 6.35
N ARG A 97 18.44 -9.57 7.34
CA ARG A 97 18.02 -9.74 8.74
C ARG A 97 17.26 -8.53 9.27
N LEU A 98 17.76 -7.32 9.01
CA LEU A 98 17.10 -6.09 9.46
C LEU A 98 15.69 -5.96 8.85
N ILE A 99 15.55 -6.20 7.55
CA ILE A 99 14.25 -6.14 6.86
C ILE A 99 13.30 -7.22 7.43
N ALA A 100 13.81 -8.44 7.66
CA ALA A 100 13.02 -9.52 8.25
C ALA A 100 12.55 -9.19 9.67
N GLN A 101 13.41 -8.58 10.50
CA GLN A 101 13.07 -8.11 11.84
C GLN A 101 12.01 -7.02 11.81
N MET A 102 12.15 -6.02 10.92
CA MET A 102 11.16 -4.97 10.74
C MET A 102 9.80 -5.52 10.29
N ALA A 103 9.80 -6.45 9.33
CA ALA A 103 8.56 -7.08 8.89
C ALA A 103 7.90 -7.91 10.00
N SER A 104 8.69 -8.59 10.83
CA SER A 104 8.18 -9.32 12.00
C SER A 104 7.58 -8.38 13.04
N HIS A 105 8.22 -7.23 13.28
CA HIS A 105 7.71 -6.17 14.14
C HIS A 105 6.38 -5.61 13.62
N PHE A 106 6.31 -5.23 12.35
CA PHE A 106 5.05 -4.77 11.74
C PHE A 106 3.94 -5.83 11.82
N ALA A 107 4.27 -7.11 11.64
CA ALA A 107 3.29 -8.20 11.75
C ALA A 107 2.73 -8.38 13.18
N ALA A 108 3.50 -8.00 14.21
CA ALA A 108 3.07 -8.01 15.60
C ALA A 108 2.15 -6.82 15.93
N GLU A 109 2.43 -5.65 15.34
CA GLU A 109 1.64 -4.43 15.48
C GLU A 109 0.25 -4.53 14.81
N VAL A 110 0.16 -5.24 13.67
CA VAL A 110 -1.12 -5.48 12.99
C VAL A 110 -2.00 -6.39 13.84
N ARG A 111 -3.00 -5.81 14.50
CA ARG A 111 -3.99 -6.48 15.37
C ARG A 111 -5.40 -6.06 14.97
N LEU A 112 -6.39 -6.94 15.13
CA LEU A 112 -7.78 -6.60 14.84
C LEU A 112 -8.25 -5.42 15.70
N GLY A 113 -8.99 -4.49 15.09
CA GLY A 113 -9.62 -3.35 15.76
C GLY A 113 -8.70 -2.16 16.04
N VAL A 114 -7.39 -2.25 15.74
CA VAL A 114 -6.51 -1.06 15.85
C VAL A 114 -6.60 -0.22 14.59
N VAL A 115 -6.43 1.10 14.75
CA VAL A 115 -6.24 2.00 13.62
C VAL A 115 -4.77 1.98 13.23
N ALA A 116 -4.50 1.75 11.94
CA ALA A 116 -3.15 1.68 11.42
C ALA A 116 -3.00 2.48 10.13
N ARG A 117 -1.87 3.15 10.00
CA ARG A 117 -1.37 3.71 8.76
C ARG A 117 -0.52 2.67 8.05
N VAL A 118 -0.88 2.35 6.82
CA VAL A 118 -0.21 1.34 6.00
C VAL A 118 0.30 2.00 4.73
N ARG A 119 1.60 1.81 4.47
CA ARG A 119 2.24 2.25 3.23
C ARG A 119 2.75 1.07 2.45
N GLY A 120 2.69 1.16 1.13
CA GLY A 120 3.26 0.12 0.29
C GLY A 120 3.07 0.34 -1.20
N ARG A 121 3.41 -0.68 -1.96
CA ARG A 121 3.24 -0.70 -3.41
C ARG A 121 1.81 -1.12 -3.76
N ILE A 122 1.18 -0.40 -4.68
CA ILE A 122 -0.10 -0.80 -5.25
C ILE A 122 0.15 -2.00 -6.18
N THR A 123 -0.61 -3.06 -5.98
CA THR A 123 -0.49 -4.31 -6.74
C THR A 123 -1.89 -4.87 -7.00
N SER A 124 -1.98 -5.85 -7.89
CA SER A 124 -3.23 -6.55 -8.18
C SER A 124 -3.02 -8.04 -8.05
N TYR A 125 -3.98 -8.73 -7.45
CA TYR A 125 -4.01 -10.18 -7.37
C TYR A 125 -5.38 -10.68 -7.79
N ARG A 126 -5.41 -11.51 -8.85
CA ARG A 126 -6.65 -11.99 -9.47
C ARG A 126 -7.63 -10.85 -9.82
N GLY A 127 -7.09 -9.72 -10.29
CA GLY A 127 -7.86 -8.53 -10.68
C GLY A 127 -8.24 -7.59 -9.53
N ALA A 128 -8.08 -8.02 -8.27
CA ALA A 128 -8.38 -7.19 -7.11
C ALA A 128 -7.16 -6.33 -6.71
N VAL A 129 -7.39 -5.03 -6.49
CA VAL A 129 -6.37 -4.10 -5.99
C VAL A 129 -6.00 -4.46 -4.55
N GLN A 130 -4.71 -4.44 -4.25
CA GLN A 130 -4.17 -4.69 -2.92
C GLN A 130 -2.87 -3.90 -2.70
N ILE A 131 -2.50 -3.67 -1.45
CA ILE A 131 -1.24 -3.01 -1.08
C ILE A 131 -0.23 -4.07 -0.63
N THR A 132 0.91 -4.15 -1.33
CA THR A 132 2.07 -4.89 -0.85
C THR A 132 2.83 -3.99 0.13
N VAL A 133 2.75 -4.32 1.41
CA VAL A 133 3.14 -3.47 2.54
C VAL A 133 4.65 -3.27 2.59
N SER A 134 5.06 -2.01 2.77
CA SER A 134 6.44 -1.59 3.07
C SER A 134 6.61 -1.26 4.55
N ASP A 135 5.62 -0.61 5.16
CA ASP A 135 5.60 -0.31 6.58
C ASP A 135 4.17 -0.17 7.13
N VAL A 136 4.06 -0.37 8.45
CA VAL A 136 2.83 -0.23 9.23
C VAL A 136 3.13 0.56 10.49
N VAL A 137 2.27 1.51 10.82
CA VAL A 137 2.32 2.26 12.09
C VAL A 137 0.94 2.21 12.72
N VAL A 138 0.86 1.78 13.97
CA VAL A 138 -0.36 1.87 14.78
C VAL A 138 -0.52 3.31 15.24
N GLU A 139 -1.63 3.91 14.84
CA GLU A 139 -1.90 5.31 15.15
C GLU A 139 -2.68 5.40 16.46
N ARG A 140 -2.34 6.41 17.28
CA ARG A 140 -2.95 6.64 18.61
C ARG A 140 -3.75 7.93 18.69
N ASP A 141 -3.57 8.82 17.72
CA ASP A 141 -4.33 10.07 17.64
C ASP A 141 -5.75 9.74 17.15
N PRO A 142 -6.80 10.03 17.93
CA PRO A 142 -8.19 9.77 17.52
C PRO A 142 -8.60 10.54 16.26
N ASN A 143 -7.89 11.61 15.90
CA ASN A 143 -8.22 12.43 14.73
C ASN A 143 -7.54 11.96 13.45
N VAL A 144 -6.65 10.95 13.51
CA VAL A 144 -5.79 10.58 12.38
C VAL A 144 -6.59 10.16 11.14
N GLU A 145 -7.70 9.45 11.30
CA GLU A 145 -8.55 9.01 10.20
C GLU A 145 -9.21 10.22 9.52
N THR A 146 -9.78 11.14 10.32
CA THR A 146 -10.40 12.37 9.80
C THR A 146 -9.38 13.26 9.10
N LEU A 147 -8.19 13.42 9.68
CA LEU A 147 -7.11 14.19 9.05
C LEU A 147 -6.68 13.56 7.73
N HIS A 148 -6.50 12.23 7.71
CA HIS A 148 -6.15 11.50 6.49
C HIS A 148 -7.21 11.66 5.40
N TRP A 149 -8.50 11.57 5.75
CA TRP A 149 -9.59 11.80 4.80
C TRP A 149 -9.53 13.20 4.18
N LEU A 150 -9.37 14.25 5.01
CA LEU A 150 -9.27 15.63 4.54
C LEU A 150 -8.07 15.83 3.60
N GLU A 151 -6.93 15.21 3.92
CA GLU A 151 -5.75 15.21 3.07
C GLU A 151 -6.00 14.51 1.73
N CYS A 152 -6.59 13.30 1.74
CA CYS A 152 -6.95 12.55 0.53
C CYS A 152 -7.87 13.38 -0.37
N MET A 153 -8.92 14.01 0.19
CA MET A 153 -9.84 14.87 -0.56
C MET A 153 -9.15 16.11 -1.14
N SER A 154 -8.28 16.76 -0.36
CA SER A 154 -7.49 17.91 -0.82
C SER A 154 -6.51 17.51 -1.93
N LEU A 155 -5.85 16.36 -1.81
CA LEU A 155 -4.90 15.86 -2.80
C LEU A 155 -5.60 15.40 -4.09
N ALA A 156 -6.78 14.78 -3.97
CA ALA A 156 -7.61 14.42 -5.11
C ALA A 156 -7.91 15.66 -5.96
N SER A 157 -8.46 16.70 -5.34
CA SER A 157 -8.85 17.94 -6.04
C SER A 157 -7.67 18.75 -6.59
N LYS A 158 -6.55 18.83 -5.86
CA LYS A 158 -5.42 19.71 -6.19
C LYS A 158 -4.28 19.04 -6.96
N CYS A 159 -4.18 17.72 -6.93
CA CYS A 159 -3.01 17.02 -7.47
C CYS A 159 -3.38 15.87 -8.40
N TYR A 160 -4.39 15.06 -8.07
CA TYR A 160 -4.66 13.82 -8.81
C TYR A 160 -5.65 14.01 -9.96
N ASP A 161 -6.65 14.87 -9.76
CA ASP A 161 -7.75 15.10 -10.70
C ASP A 161 -7.58 16.36 -11.57
N VAL A 162 -6.45 17.05 -11.47
CA VAL A 162 -6.14 18.25 -12.27
C VAL A 162 -5.87 17.83 -13.71
N ARG A 163 -6.69 18.31 -14.65
CA ARG A 163 -6.45 18.07 -16.09
C ARG A 163 -5.17 18.77 -16.52
N PRO A 164 -4.31 18.15 -17.34
CA PRO A 164 -3.23 18.87 -18.00
C PRO A 164 -3.86 19.97 -18.86
N SER A 165 -3.50 21.22 -18.58
CA SER A 165 -3.78 22.39 -19.44
C SER A 165 -3.02 22.29 -20.75
#